data_AF-T1HUJ7-F1
#
_entry.id   AF-T1HUJ7-F1
#
_cell.length_a   1.000
_cell.length_b   1.000
_cell.length_c   1.000
_cell.angle_alpha   90.00
_cell.angle_beta   90.00
_cell.angle_gamma   90.00
#
_symmetry.space_group_name_H-M   'P 1'
#
loop_
_entity.id
_entity.type
_entity.pdbx_description
1 polymer ?
#
loop_
_entity_poly.entity_id
_entity_poly.type
_entity_poly.pdbx_seq_one_letter_code
_entity_poly.pdbx_strand_id
1 'polypeptide(L)'
;MISSATKDENVYWVYKKTSLPDLVDMLKALNEINSSIKSVKPLLDFVCAAPFKGEWYRAKIIKIFEDAAVVRFLDYGNECRVKLDELRLIPKELVSKPPLVSCQKILLI
;
A
#
# COMPACT_ATOMS: atom_id res chain seq x y z
N MET A 1 2.66 10.58 17.47
CA MET A 1 2.07 10.08 16.22
C MET A 1 2.86 10.71 15.08
N ILE A 2 3.14 9.98 14.00
CA ILE A 2 3.78 10.53 12.80
C ILE A 2 2.74 10.44 11.69
N SER A 3 2.55 11.52 10.94
CA SER A 3 1.53 11.64 9.89
C SER A 3 2.14 11.67 8.49
N SER A 4 1.42 11.11 7.52
CA SER A 4 1.59 11.40 6.09
C SER A 4 0.33 12.12 5.60
N ALA A 5 0.51 13.24 4.89
CA ALA A 5 -0.61 14.05 4.39
C ALA A 5 -1.21 13.46 3.11
N THR A 6 -2.51 13.61 2.91
CA THR A 6 -3.22 13.27 1.66
C THR A 6 -3.68 14.53 0.92
N LYS A 7 -4.27 14.33 -0.27
CA LYS A 7 -4.79 15.41 -1.14
C LYS A 7 -6.10 16.02 -0.64
N ASP A 8 -6.79 15.37 0.31
CA ASP A 8 -7.95 15.90 1.01
C ASP A 8 -7.44 16.52 2.33
N GLU A 9 -7.59 17.83 2.49
CA GLU A 9 -6.92 18.65 3.52
C GLU A 9 -7.23 18.21 4.96
N ASN A 10 -8.23 17.35 5.16
CA ASN A 10 -8.70 16.90 6.48
C ASN A 10 -8.49 15.40 6.76
N VAL A 11 -7.80 14.66 5.87
CA VAL A 11 -7.54 13.23 6.04
C VAL A 11 -6.05 12.96 6.20
N TYR A 12 -5.69 12.43 7.37
CA TYR A 12 -4.32 12.03 7.71
C TYR A 12 -4.23 10.53 7.93
N TRP A 13 -3.14 9.94 7.46
CA TRP A 13 -2.78 8.57 7.82
C TRP A 13 -1.79 8.61 8.97
N VAL A 14 -2.16 7.92 10.04
CA VAL A 14 -1.32 7.79 11.23
C VAL A 14 -1.01 6.33 11.46
N TYR A 15 0.23 6.07 11.85
CA TYR A 15 0.65 4.77 12.37
C TYR A 15 1.04 4.91 13.83
N LYS A 16 0.86 3.84 14.60
CA LYS A 16 1.38 3.75 15.96
C LYS A 16 2.90 3.54 15.87
N LYS A 17 3.67 4.25 16.69
CA LYS A 17 5.14 4.05 16.75
C LYS A 17 5.52 2.60 17.06
N THR A 18 4.67 1.90 17.81
CA THR A 18 4.81 0.47 18.13
C THR A 18 4.73 -0.44 16.91
N SER A 19 4.15 0.02 15.80
CA SER A 19 4.02 -0.74 14.54
C SER A 19 5.20 -0.52 13.57
N LEU A 20 6.23 0.23 13.99
CA LEU A 20 7.45 0.41 13.19
C LEU A 20 8.17 -0.92 12.88
N PRO A 21 8.31 -1.87 13.83
CA PRO A 21 8.88 -3.18 13.51
C PRO A 21 8.05 -3.92 12.46
N ASP A 22 6.71 -3.88 12.58
CA ASP A 22 5.81 -4.52 11.63
C ASP A 22 5.95 -3.94 10.21
N LEU A 23 6.16 -2.62 10.09
CA LEU A 23 6.42 -1.95 8.82
C LEU A 23 7.71 -2.47 8.17
N VAL A 24 8.78 -2.59 8.97
CA VAL A 24 10.08 -3.09 8.51
C VAL A 24 9.97 -4.56 8.10
N ASP A 25 9.29 -5.38 8.88
CA ASP A 25 9.10 -6.80 8.58
C ASP A 25 8.24 -7.00 7.32
N MET A 26 7.22 -6.15 7.13
CA MET A 26 6.40 -6.18 5.92
C MET A 26 7.21 -5.81 4.68
N LEU A 27 8.02 -4.75 4.76
CA LEU A 27 8.89 -4.33 3.68
C LEU A 27 9.91 -5.41 3.32
N LYS A 28 10.56 -6.02 4.31
CA LYS A 28 11.51 -7.12 4.08
C LYS A 28 10.84 -8.30 3.38
N ALA A 29 9.71 -8.77 3.91
CA ALA A 29 9.01 -9.92 3.36
C ALA A 29 8.59 -9.71 1.89
N LEU A 30 8.16 -8.49 1.51
CA LEU A 30 7.79 -8.17 0.13
C LEU A 30 8.99 -8.10 -0.81
N ASN A 31 10.11 -7.54 -0.35
CA ASN A 31 11.30 -7.39 -1.17
C ASN A 31 12.07 -8.72 -1.36
N GLU A 32 12.04 -9.62 -0.37
CA GLU A 32 12.67 -10.94 -0.47
C GLU A 32 11.98 -11.84 -1.52
N ILE A 33 10.66 -11.71 -1.67
CA ILE A 33 9.89 -12.54 -2.60
C ILE A 33 9.75 -11.94 -4.00
N ASN A 34 10.24 -10.72 -4.23
CA ASN A 34 9.96 -9.93 -5.45
C ASN A 34 10.31 -10.65 -6.77
N SER A 35 11.33 -11.52 -6.75
CA SER A 35 11.83 -12.30 -7.88
C SER A 35 10.88 -13.42 -8.30
N SER A 36 9.98 -13.84 -7.40
CA SER A 36 9.06 -14.96 -7.60
C SER A 36 7.62 -14.52 -7.90
N ILE A 37 7.36 -13.21 -7.92
CA ILE A 37 6.00 -12.71 -8.03
C ILE A 37 5.51 -12.67 -9.48
N LYS A 38 4.35 -13.28 -9.71
CA LYS A 38 3.63 -13.22 -11.00
C LYS A 38 2.87 -11.90 -11.15
N SER A 39 2.70 -11.46 -12.40
CA SER A 39 1.85 -10.32 -12.74
C SER A 39 0.42 -10.53 -12.23
N VAL A 40 -0.19 -9.48 -11.72
CA VAL A 40 -1.58 -9.52 -11.27
C VAL A 40 -2.52 -9.16 -12.42
N LYS A 41 -3.67 -9.82 -12.52
CA LYS A 41 -4.78 -9.25 -13.29
C LYS A 41 -5.41 -8.16 -12.42
N PRO A 42 -5.37 -6.89 -12.84
CA PRO A 42 -5.86 -5.80 -12.01
C PRO A 42 -7.37 -5.96 -11.79
N LEU A 43 -7.77 -5.89 -10.52
CA LEU A 43 -9.16 -5.92 -10.10
C LEU A 43 -9.35 -4.87 -9.00
N LEU A 44 -10.45 -4.14 -9.06
CA LEU A 44 -10.75 -3.13 -8.06
C LEU A 44 -10.80 -3.77 -6.67
N ASP A 45 -10.33 -3.05 -5.68
CA ASP A 45 -10.22 -3.47 -4.28
C ASP A 45 -9.26 -4.63 -4.00
N PHE A 46 -8.57 -5.14 -5.03
CA PHE A 46 -7.61 -6.23 -4.86
C PHE A 46 -6.30 -5.74 -4.23
N VAL A 47 -5.72 -6.57 -3.36
CA VAL A 47 -4.42 -6.28 -2.71
C VAL A 47 -3.30 -6.89 -3.54
N CYS A 48 -2.26 -6.10 -3.77
CA CYS A 48 -1.11 -6.43 -4.59
C CYS A 48 0.17 -5.84 -3.98
N ALA A 49 1.30 -6.16 -4.59
CA ALA A 49 2.55 -5.46 -4.40
C ALA A 49 2.70 -4.43 -5.53
N ALA A 50 3.12 -3.22 -5.16
CA ALA A 50 3.37 -2.12 -6.08
C ALA A 50 4.73 -1.48 -5.74
N PRO A 51 5.54 -1.11 -6.75
CA PRO A 51 6.80 -0.46 -6.52
C PRO A 51 6.62 1.02 -6.14
N PHE A 52 7.47 1.51 -5.24
CA PHE A 52 7.62 2.93 -4.97
C PHE A 52 9.06 3.22 -4.57
N LYS A 53 9.73 4.16 -5.25
CA LYS A 53 11.12 4.56 -4.92
C LYS A 53 12.11 3.38 -4.76
N GLY A 54 11.99 2.34 -5.58
CA GLY A 54 12.92 1.20 -5.61
C GLY A 54 12.55 0.03 -4.71
N GLU A 55 11.49 0.15 -3.91
CA GLU A 55 11.06 -0.86 -2.94
C GLU A 55 9.64 -1.33 -3.22
N TRP A 56 9.29 -2.54 -2.77
CA TRP A 56 7.97 -3.14 -2.94
C TRP A 56 7.09 -2.97 -1.70
N TYR A 57 5.88 -2.46 -1.92
CA TYR A 57 4.93 -2.21 -0.85
C TYR A 57 3.59 -2.88 -1.11
N ARG A 58 2.91 -3.23 -0.03
CA ARG A 58 1.56 -3.75 -0.09
C ARG A 58 0.59 -2.62 -0.38
N ALA A 59 -0.21 -2.78 -1.44
CA ALA A 59 -1.11 -1.76 -1.92
C ALA A 59 -2.46 -2.35 -2.35
N LYS A 60 -3.50 -1.53 -2.28
CA LYS A 60 -4.84 -1.86 -2.76
C LYS A 60 -5.16 -1.08 -4.03
N ILE A 61 -5.65 -1.75 -5.06
CA ILE A 61 -6.10 -1.11 -6.30
C ILE A 61 -7.38 -0.33 -6.02
N ILE A 62 -7.36 0.98 -6.25
CA ILE A 62 -8.52 1.87 -5.99
C ILE A 62 -9.08 2.52 -7.25
N LYS A 63 -8.32 2.55 -8.37
CA LYS A 63 -8.81 2.90 -9.71
C LYS A 63 -8.03 2.12 -10.77
N ILE A 64 -8.68 1.76 -11.87
CA ILE A 64 -8.06 1.06 -13.01
C ILE A 64 -8.24 1.91 -14.26
N PHE A 65 -7.19 1.99 -15.06
CA PHE A 65 -7.13 2.59 -16.39
C PHE A 65 -6.65 1.52 -17.38
N GLU A 66 -6.54 1.88 -18.66
CA GLU A 66 -6.10 0.96 -19.71
C GLU A 66 -4.67 0.44 -19.50
N ASP A 67 -3.74 1.31 -19.08
CA ASP A 67 -2.31 1.02 -18.96
C ASP A 67 -1.78 1.04 -17.52
N ALA A 68 -2.58 1.53 -16.59
CA ALA A 68 -2.16 1.79 -15.22
C ALA A 68 -3.29 1.58 -14.20
N ALA A 69 -2.92 1.56 -12.93
CA ALA A 69 -3.84 1.64 -11.81
C ALA A 69 -3.43 2.75 -10.86
N VAL A 70 -4.39 3.31 -10.12
CA VAL A 70 -4.10 4.04 -8.89
C VAL A 70 -4.23 3.05 -7.74
N VAL A 71 -3.17 2.97 -6.93
CA VAL A 71 -3.11 2.12 -5.75
C VAL A 71 -2.97 2.98 -4.49
N ARG A 72 -3.46 2.47 -3.36
CA ARG A 72 -3.21 3.01 -2.03
C ARG A 72 -2.32 2.07 -1.24
N PHE A 73 -1.20 2.56 -0.72
CA PHE A 73 -0.31 1.76 0.11
C PHE A 73 -0.96 1.51 1.46
N LEU A 74 -1.23 0.25 1.79
CA LEU A 74 -2.04 -0.11 2.97
C LEU A 74 -1.34 0.23 4.28
N ASP A 75 -0.02 0.35 4.26
CA ASP A 75 0.80 0.53 5.45
C ASP A 75 1.35 1.96 5.59
N TYR A 76 1.04 2.82 4.63
CA TYR A 76 1.56 4.21 4.55
C TYR A 76 0.49 5.24 4.21
N GLY A 77 -0.60 4.80 3.56
CA GLY A 77 -1.78 5.60 3.25
C GLY A 77 -1.69 6.47 2.01
N ASN A 78 -0.48 6.74 1.50
CA ASN A 78 -0.30 7.49 0.26
C ASN A 78 -0.80 6.69 -0.96
N GLU A 79 -1.16 7.44 -2.00
CA GLU A 79 -1.64 6.89 -3.27
C GLU A 79 -0.60 7.13 -4.36
N CYS A 80 -0.55 6.22 -5.34
CA CYS A 80 0.35 6.34 -6.48
C CYS A 80 -0.27 5.74 -7.73
N ARG A 81 0.04 6.32 -8.90
CA ARG A 81 -0.28 5.73 -10.21
C ARG A 81 0.89 4.83 -10.62
N VAL A 82 0.59 3.57 -10.91
CA VAL A 82 1.56 2.50 -11.20
C VAL A 82 1.13 1.79 -12.47
N LYS A 83 2.07 1.37 -13.32
CA LYS A 83 1.74 0.63 -14.54
C LYS A 83 1.20 -0.76 -14.20
N LEU A 84 0.32 -1.31 -15.02
CA LEU A 84 -0.28 -2.62 -14.74
C LEU A 84 0.76 -3.75 -14.75
N ASP A 85 1.78 -3.65 -15.59
CA ASP A 85 2.89 -4.60 -15.71
C ASP A 85 3.91 -4.52 -14.57
N GLU A 86 3.77 -3.54 -13.68
CA GLU A 86 4.54 -3.39 -12.44
C GLU A 86 3.79 -3.93 -11.22
N LEU A 87 2.50 -4.24 -11.34
CA LEU A 87 1.72 -4.82 -10.25
C LEU A 87 1.99 -6.32 -10.11
N ARG A 88 2.02 -6.78 -8.85
CA ARG A 88 2.54 -8.09 -8.46
C ARG A 88 1.61 -8.77 -7.47
N LEU A 89 1.37 -10.07 -7.61
CA LEU A 89 0.59 -10.87 -6.66
C LEU A 89 1.32 -11.02 -5.31
N ILE A 90 0.65 -10.78 -4.20
CA ILE A 90 1.25 -11.04 -2.89
C ILE A 90 0.76 -12.35 -2.29
N PRO A 91 1.59 -13.04 -1.49
CA PRO A 91 1.19 -14.23 -0.73
C PRO A 91 0.00 -13.93 0.18
N LYS A 92 -0.90 -14.91 0.34
CA LYS A 92 -2.14 -14.77 1.10
C LYS A 92 -1.87 -14.38 2.56
N GLU A 93 -0.75 -14.84 3.11
CA GLU A 93 -0.27 -14.58 4.46
C GLU A 93 0.04 -13.10 4.68
N LEU A 94 0.46 -12.39 3.62
CA LEU A 94 0.74 -10.96 3.66
C LEU A 94 -0.53 -10.13 3.39
N VAL A 95 -1.47 -10.66 2.60
CA VAL A 95 -2.80 -10.05 2.39
C VAL A 95 -3.60 -10.00 3.69
N SER A 96 -3.55 -11.08 4.49
CA SER A 96 -4.39 -11.24 5.68
C SER A 96 -3.96 -10.37 6.87
N LYS A 97 -2.74 -9.82 6.87
CA LYS A 97 -2.30 -8.89 7.92
C LYS A 97 -3.13 -7.60 7.89
N PRO A 98 -3.51 -7.03 9.04
CA PRO A 98 -4.20 -5.74 9.04
C PRO A 98 -3.31 -4.62 8.46
N PRO A 99 -3.91 -3.56 7.87
CA PRO A 99 -3.20 -2.33 7.53
C PRO A 99 -2.51 -1.71 8.76
N LEU A 100 -1.28 -1.22 8.60
CA LEU A 100 -0.50 -0.63 9.70
C LEU A 100 -0.78 0.87 9.92
N VAL A 101 -1.53 1.50 9.01
CA VAL A 101 -2.06 2.86 9.18
C VAL A 101 -3.56 2.88 9.42
N SER A 102 -3.99 3.87 10.19
CA SER A 102 -5.40 4.22 10.37
C SER A 102 -5.67 5.60 9.75
N CYS A 103 -6.74 5.70 8.97
CA CYS A 103 -7.24 6.97 8.45
C CYS A 103 -7.93 7.71 9.59
N GLN A 104 -7.42 8.88 9.97
CA GLN A 104 -8.11 9.77 10.90
C GLN A 104 -8.64 11.00 10.15
N LYS A 105 -9.93 11.26 10.36
CA LYS A 105 -10.58 12.50 9.95
C LYS A 105 -10.57 13.43 11.15
N ILE A 106 -9.88 14.56 11.04
CA ILE A 106 -10.01 15.60 12.06
C ILE A 106 -11.30 16.36 11.72
N LEU A 107 -12.32 16.25 12.56
CA LEU A 107 -13.40 17.24 12.56
C LEU A 107 -12.84 18.48 13.25
N LEU A 108 -12.70 19.58 12.49
CA LEU A 108 -12.58 20.90 13.09
C LEU A 108 -13.93 21.19 13.76
N ILE A 109 -13.93 21.17 15.10
CA ILE A 109 -15.02 21.68 15.95
C ILE A 109 -14.97 23.20 16.00
#